data_AF-A0A920PAE1-F1
#
_entry.id   AF-A0A920PAE1-F1
#
_cell.length_a   1.000
_cell.length_b   1.000
_cell.length_c   1.000
_cell.angle_alpha   90.00
_cell.angle_beta   90.00
_cell.angle_gamma   90.00
#
_symmetry.space_group_name_H-M   'P 1'
#
loop_
_entity.id
_entity.type
_entity.pdbx_description
1 polymer ?
#
loop_
_entity_poly.entity_id
_entity_poly.type
_entity_poly.pdbx_seq_one_letter_code
_entity_poly.pdbx_strand_id
1 'polypeptide(L)' 'MFVDDENTVYCAEHNGGLISIMNLEGEMLAQWGSMTHRSCHGIWVDSNKDLYVVEPYEGSNGRTVVKFVGKT' A
#
# COMPACT_ATOMS: atom_id res chain seq x y z
N MET A 1 4.70 -4.99 4.96
CA MET A 1 3.94 -4.27 5.98
C MET A 1 4.86 -3.24 6.63
N PHE A 2 4.34 -2.07 6.95
CA PHE A 2 5.02 -0.98 7.64
C PHE A 2 4.07 -0.40 8.70
N VAL A 3 4.62 0.09 9.81
CA VAL A 3 3.86 0.80 10.85
C VAL A 3 4.54 2.13 11.07
N ASP A 4 3.80 3.23 10.97
CA ASP A 4 4.36 4.57 11.17
C ASP A 4 4.40 4.99 12.65
N ASP A 5 4.89 6.21 12.89
CA ASP A 5 5.01 6.81 14.22
C ASP A 5 3.68 7.23 14.86
N GLU A 6 2.60 7.22 14.07
CA GLU A 6 1.22 7.49 14.51
C GLU A 6 0.42 6.20 14.72
N ASN A 7 1.09 5.05 14.75
CA ASN A 7 0.48 3.73 14.94
C ASN A 7 -0.48 3.31 13.80
N THR A 8 -0.28 3.85 12.60
CA THR A 8 -1.00 3.42 11.39
C THR A 8 -0.25 2.26 10.74
N VAL A 9 -0.96 1.16 10.47
CA VAL A 9 -0.45 -0.05 9.82
C VAL A 9 -0.77 0.00 8.33
N TYR A 10 0.26 -0.18 7.50
CA TYR A 10 0.17 -0.25 6.04
C TYR A 10 0.57 -1.66 5.59
N CYS A 11 -0.33 -2.37 4.93
CA CYS A 11 -0.13 -3.75 4.50
C CYS A 11 -0.31 -3.91 2.99
N ALA A 12 0.69 -4.50 2.33
CA ALA A 12 0.54 -5.01 0.97
C ALA A 12 0.14 -6.49 1.05
N GLU A 13 -1.07 -6.80 0.63
CA GLU A 13 -1.65 -8.13 0.66
C GLU A 13 -1.40 -8.85 -0.66
N HIS A 14 -0.16 -9.29 -0.85
CA HIS A 14 0.39 -9.84 -2.10
C HIS A 14 -0.64 -10.60 -2.97
N ASN A 15 -1.06 -11.81 -2.57
CA ASN A 15 -1.97 -12.63 -3.37
C ASN A 15 -3.43 -12.16 -3.32
N GLY A 16 -3.80 -11.34 -2.34
CA GLY A 16 -5.10 -10.68 -2.28
C GLY A 16 -5.22 -9.59 -3.35
N GLY A 17 -4.10 -8.99 -3.75
CA GLY A 17 -4.07 -7.84 -4.64
C GLY A 17 -4.64 -6.59 -3.97
N LEU A 18 -4.54 -6.53 -2.64
CA LEU A 18 -5.09 -5.46 -1.82
C LEU A 18 -3.96 -4.68 -1.14
N ILE A 19 -4.21 -3.42 -0.87
CA ILE A 19 -3.47 -2.58 0.03
C ILE A 19 -4.44 -2.17 1.14
N SER A 20 -4.05 -2.45 2.38
CA SER A 20 -4.85 -2.13 3.57
C SER A 20 -4.12 -1.15 4.45
N ILE A 21 -4.89 -0.17 4.96
CA ILE A 21 -4.49 0.77 5.99
C ILE A 21 -5.39 0.54 7.18
N MET A 22 -4.80 0.28 8.35
CA MET A 22 -5.52 -0.08 9.57
C MET A 22 -4.84 0.54 10.80
N ASN A 23 -5.53 0.61 11.92
CA ASN A 23 -4.88 0.89 13.22
C ASN A 23 -4.28 -0.39 13.84
N LEU A 24 -3.64 -0.27 15.01
CA LEU A 24 -3.01 -1.40 15.71
C LEU A 24 -4.02 -2.45 16.20
N GLU A 25 -5.26 -2.04 16.43
CA GLU A 25 -6.36 -2.91 16.83
C GLU A 25 -6.92 -3.72 15.64
N GLY A 26 -6.48 -3.42 14.42
CA GLY A 26 -6.94 -4.09 13.19
C GLY A 26 -8.19 -3.47 12.58
N GLU A 27 -8.64 -2.31 13.07
CA GLU A 27 -9.75 -1.58 12.46
C GLU A 27 -9.29 -0.99 11.11
N MET A 28 -10.04 -1.29 10.06
CA MET A 28 -9.74 -0.86 8.70
C MET A 28 -10.03 0.63 8.52
N LEU A 29 -9.02 1.41 8.15
CA LEU A 29 -9.14 2.83 7.83
C LEU A 29 -9.39 3.04 6.33
N ALA A 30 -8.70 2.27 5.49
CA ALA A 30 -8.89 2.26 4.04
C ALA A 30 -8.38 0.94 3.45
N GLN A 31 -9.03 0.50 2.38
CA GLN A 31 -8.56 -0.64 1.58
C GLN A 31 -8.86 -0.38 0.11
N TRP A 32 -7.90 -0.71 -0.75
CA TRP A 32 -8.10 -0.70 -2.19
C TRP A 32 -7.27 -1.80 -2.84
N GLY A 33 -7.57 -2.09 -4.10
CA GLY A 33 -6.83 -3.09 -4.83
C GLY A 33 -7.55 -3.57 -6.06
N SER A 34 -6.90 -4.45 -6.80
CA SER A 34 -7.48 -5.10 -7.96
C SER A 34 -6.70 -6.37 -8.32
N MET A 35 -7.22 -7.12 -9.29
CA MET A 35 -6.57 -8.32 -9.81
C MET A 35 -5.18 -8.04 -10.41
N THR A 36 -4.92 -6.83 -10.91
CA THR A 36 -3.59 -6.48 -11.43
C THR A 36 -2.54 -6.41 -10.32
N HIS A 37 -2.95 -6.05 -9.09
CA HIS A 37 -2.04 -5.86 -7.96
C HIS A 37 -1.72 -7.16 -7.21
N ARG A 38 -2.16 -8.33 -7.68
CA ARG A 38 -1.89 -9.65 -7.06
C ARG A 38 -0.42 -10.02 -6.92
N SER A 39 0.48 -9.15 -7.38
CA SER A 39 1.92 -9.27 -7.21
C SER A 39 2.52 -8.13 -6.36
N CYS A 40 1.71 -7.41 -5.56
CA CYS A 40 2.20 -6.38 -4.64
C CYS A 40 3.06 -6.99 -3.51
N HIS A 41 4.04 -6.26 -2.96
CA HIS A 41 4.99 -6.84 -1.98
C HIS A 41 5.43 -5.88 -0.89
N GLY A 42 6.15 -4.84 -1.29
CA GLY A 42 6.75 -3.85 -0.41
C GLY A 42 5.81 -2.68 -0.23
N ILE A 43 5.85 -2.08 0.95
CA ILE A 43 5.06 -0.89 1.28
C ILE A 43 5.86 -0.03 2.26
N TRP A 44 5.89 1.28 2.02
CA TRP A 44 6.57 2.28 2.86
C TRP A 44 5.81 3.61 2.82
N VAL A 45 5.95 4.42 3.87
CA VAL A 45 5.34 5.74 3.98
C VAL A 45 6.39 6.76 4.38
N ASP A 46 6.40 7.93 3.74
CA ASP A 46 7.29 9.03 4.11
C ASP A 46 6.65 10.01 5.12
N SER A 47 7.41 11.02 5.56
CA SER A 47 6.95 12.01 6.54
C SER A 47 5.79 12.89 6.07
N ASN A 48 5.49 12.93 4.77
CA ASN A 48 4.33 13.63 4.22
C ASN A 48 3.10 12.72 4.13
N LYS A 49 3.21 11.47 4.60
CA LYS A 49 2.22 10.42 4.47
C LYS A 49 1.96 9.99 3.01
N ASP A 50 2.93 10.23 2.11
CA ASP A 50 2.89 9.63 0.78
C ASP A 50 3.27 8.15 0.86
N LEU A 51 2.56 7.31 0.11
CA LEU A 51 2.71 5.86 0.12
C LEU A 51 3.53 5.38 -1.09
N TYR A 52 4.44 4.44 -0.85
CA TYR A 52 5.25 3.78 -1.86
C TYR A 52 4.94 2.29 -1.84
N VAL A 53 4.39 1.76 -2.93
CA VAL A 53 4.01 0.34 -3.03
C VAL A 53 4.82 -0.32 -4.14
N VAL A 54 5.41 -1.48 -3.86
CA VAL A 54 5.99 -2.34 -4.89
C VAL A 54 4.87 -3.13 -5.54
N GLU A 55 4.41 -2.70 -6.71
CA GLU A 55 3.31 -3.32 -7.43
C GLU A 55 3.40 -3.03 -8.96
N PRO A 56 2.71 -3.83 -9.80
CA PRO A 56 2.51 -3.48 -11.20
C PRO A 56 1.44 -2.38 -11.31
N TYR A 57 1.59 -1.52 -12.31
CA TYR A 57 0.54 -0.63 -12.79
C TYR A 57 0.18 -0.97 -14.24
N GLU A 58 -0.92 -0.42 -14.74
CA GLU A 58 -1.37 -0.61 -16.11
C GLU A 58 -0.29 -0.16 -17.13
N GLY A 59 0.23 -1.11 -17.90
CA GLY A 59 1.30 -0.87 -18.88
C GLY A 59 2.72 -1.15 -18.39
N SER A 60 2.91 -1.56 -17.14
CA SER A 60 4.21 -1.98 -16.61
C SER A 60 4.60 -3.42 -17.00
N ASN A 61 5.90 -3.67 -17.18
CA ASN A 61 6.45 -5.02 -17.29
C ASN A 61 6.96 -5.49 -15.91
N GLY A 62 6.06 -6.07 -15.12
CA GLY A 62 6.36 -6.55 -13.77
C GLY A 62 6.20 -5.47 -12.70
N ARG A 63 6.86 -5.65 -11.56
CA ARG A 63 6.70 -4.77 -10.40
C ARG A 63 7.50 -3.49 -10.56
N THR A 64 6.92 -2.39 -10.13
CA THR A 64 7.54 -1.07 -10.04
C THR A 64 7.34 -0.51 -8.64
N VAL A 65 7.91 0.65 -8.34
CA VAL A 65 7.52 1.42 -7.15
C VAL A 65 6.51 2.46 -7.59
N VAL A 66 5.26 2.30 -7.17
CA VAL A 66 4.17 3.25 -7.41
C VAL A 66 4.07 4.17 -6.20
N LYS A 67 4.03 5.49 -6.44
CA LYS A 67 3.85 6.51 -5.40
C LYS A 67 2.40 7.00 -5.41
N PHE A 68 1.72 6.90 -4.27
CA PHE A 68 0.41 7.52 -4.03
C PHE A 68 0.60 8.77 -3.19
N VAL A 69 0.05 9.88 -3.68
CA VAL A 69 0.16 11.19 -3.03
C VAL A 69 -1.20 11.56 -2.46
N GLY A 70 -1.22 11.98 -1.19
CA GLY A 70 -2.43 12.49 -0.55
C GLY A 70 -2.94 13.73 -1.30
N LYS A 71 -4.26 13.84 -1.50
CA LYS A 71 -4.83 15.10 -1.99
C LYS A 71 -4.88 16.10 -0.84
N THR A 72 -4.21 17.24 -1.02
CA THR A 72 -4.35 18.45 -0.19
C THR A 72 -5.71 19.09 -0.37
#